data_AF-A0A3L9Y7D2-F1
#
_entry.id   AF-A0A3L9Y7D2-F1
#
_cell.length_a   1.000
_cell.length_b   1.000
_cell.length_c   1.000
_cell.angle_alpha   90.00
_cell.angle_beta   90.00
_cell.angle_gamma   90.00
#
_symmetry.space_group_name_H-M   'P 1'
#
loop_
_entity.id
_entity.type
_entity.pdbx_description
1 polymer ?
#
loop_
_entity_poly.entity_id
_entity_poly.type
_entity_poly.pdbx_seq_one_letter_code
_entity_poly.pdbx_strand_id
1 'polypeptide(L)'
;MQVGRLAMRVEGDFWVAYYALPDTMEGALFLGSIRMAFVQDIAAKETFMALMRDAVSDIVKGHTGIAPEWPDPHGTPAPEHERAGRT
;
A
#
# COMPACT_ATOMS: atom_id res chain seq x y z
N MET A 1 5.81 16.45 -3.21
CA MET A 1 4.89 16.16 -4.35
C MET A 1 4.39 14.73 -4.15
N GLN A 2 3.08 14.49 -4.10
CA GLN A 2 2.57 13.14 -3.85
C GLN A 2 2.53 12.36 -5.17
N VAL A 3 3.52 11.49 -5.38
CA VAL A 3 3.69 10.73 -6.63
C VAL A 3 2.69 9.56 -6.73
N GLY A 4 2.19 9.07 -5.59
CA GLY A 4 1.20 8.00 -5.49
C GLY A 4 0.90 7.67 -4.03
N ARG A 5 0.24 6.53 -3.80
CA ARG A 5 -0.05 6.00 -2.46
C ARG A 5 0.05 4.48 -2.41
N LEU A 6 0.31 3.96 -1.22
CA LEU A 6 0.19 2.55 -0.89
C LEU A 6 -1.27 2.26 -0.54
N ALA A 7 -1.94 1.43 -1.35
CA ALA A 7 -3.31 1.00 -1.14
C ALA A 7 -3.33 -0.45 -0.65
N MET A 8 -4.00 -0.67 0.49
CA MET A 8 -4.11 -1.99 1.10
C MET A 8 -5.54 -2.51 0.98
N ARG A 9 -5.73 -3.72 0.45
CA ARG A 9 -7.04 -4.35 0.25
C ARG A 9 -7.08 -5.75 0.84
N VAL A 10 -8.26 -6.17 1.30
CA VAL A 10 -8.50 -7.57 1.65
C VAL A 10 -9.08 -8.27 0.42
N GLU A 11 -8.44 -9.34 -0.03
CA GLU A 11 -8.87 -10.16 -1.16
C GLU A 11 -8.82 -11.63 -0.76
N GLY A 12 -9.99 -12.22 -0.50
CA GLY A 12 -10.09 -13.55 0.10
C GLY A 12 -9.30 -13.65 1.41
N ASP A 13 -8.35 -14.58 1.47
CA ASP A 13 -7.49 -14.83 2.64
C ASP A 13 -6.27 -13.92 2.73
N PHE A 14 -6.13 -12.94 1.82
CA PHE A 14 -4.93 -12.13 1.69
C PHE A 14 -5.20 -10.66 1.98
N TRP A 15 -4.18 -10.02 2.55
CA TRP A 15 -4.03 -8.58 2.56
C TRP A 15 -3.05 -8.20 1.46
N VAL A 16 -3.53 -7.46 0.48
CA VAL A 16 -2.84 -7.16 -0.77
C VAL A 16 -2.43 -5.70 -0.79
N ALA A 17 -1.17 -5.46 -1.14
CA ALA A 17 -0.57 -4.16 -1.28
C ALA A 17 -0.47 -3.79 -2.77
N TYR A 18 -0.98 -2.60 -3.08
CA TYR A 18 -0.87 -2.00 -4.41
C TYR A 18 -0.23 -0.61 -4.33
N TYR A 19 0.54 -0.24 -5.34
CA TYR A 19 0.87 1.15 -5.60
C TYR A 19 -0.16 1.75 -6.54
N ALA A 20 -0.79 2.84 -6.13
CA ALA A 20 -1.85 3.50 -6.89
C ALA A 20 -1.57 5.01 -7.01
N LEU A 21 -2.21 5.64 -7.99
CA LEU A 21 -2.22 7.10 -8.04
C LEU A 21 -3.02 7.66 -6.84
N PRO A 22 -2.78 8.92 -6.44
CA PRO A 22 -3.38 9.48 -5.23
C PRO A 22 -4.92 9.34 -5.20
N ASP A 23 -5.56 9.59 -6.35
CA ASP A 23 -7.01 9.73 -6.47
C ASP A 23 -7.72 8.55 -7.18
N THR A 24 -6.98 7.53 -7.64
CA THR A 24 -7.57 6.39 -8.37
C THR A 24 -6.78 5.09 -8.21
N MET A 25 -7.50 3.96 -8.30
CA MET A 25 -6.94 2.60 -8.37
C MET A 25 -6.76 2.10 -9.80
N GLU A 26 -7.17 2.88 -10.81
CA GLU A 26 -6.97 2.52 -12.21
C GLU A 26 -5.47 2.41 -12.50
N GLY A 27 -5.05 1.26 -13.05
CA GLY A 27 -3.64 0.96 -13.30
C GLY A 27 -2.81 0.71 -12.03
N ALA A 28 -3.45 0.46 -10.88
CA ALA A 28 -2.73 0.15 -9.65
C ALA A 28 -1.82 -1.09 -9.83
N LEU A 29 -0.56 -0.95 -9.41
CA LEU A 29 0.47 -1.96 -9.55
C LEU A 29 0.48 -2.86 -8.32
N PHE A 30 0.35 -4.17 -8.52
CA PHE A 30 0.52 -5.14 -7.45
C PHE A 30 1.96 -5.12 -6.93
N LEU A 31 2.12 -5.03 -5.61
CA LEU A 31 3.43 -5.05 -4.93
C LEU A 31 3.66 -6.37 -4.20
N GLY A 32 2.62 -6.88 -3.54
CA GLY A 32 2.73 -8.09 -2.73
C GLY A 32 1.44 -8.42 -1.98
N SER A 33 1.38 -9.62 -1.43
CA SER A 33 0.26 -10.06 -0.60
C SER A 33 0.76 -10.90 0.58
N ILE A 34 0.11 -10.76 1.73
CA ILE A 34 0.37 -11.55 2.93
C ILE A 34 -0.93 -12.19 3.42
N ARG A 35 -0.87 -13.41 3.99
CA ARG A 35 -2.06 -14.06 4.57
C ARG A 35 -2.63 -13.20 5.70
N MET A 36 -3.94 -13.01 5.72
CA MET A 36 -4.66 -12.29 6.78
C MET A 36 -4.41 -12.87 8.18
N ALA A 37 -4.10 -14.17 8.27
CA ALA A 37 -3.71 -14.83 9.53
C ALA A 37 -2.50 -14.16 10.20
N PHE A 38 -1.54 -13.66 9.42
CA PHE A 38 -0.36 -12.97 9.97
C PHE A 38 -0.65 -11.49 10.27
N VAL A 39 -1.57 -10.88 9.53
CA VAL A 39 -1.91 -9.45 9.66
C VAL A 39 -2.65 -9.13 10.96
N GLN A 40 -3.15 -10.14 11.67
CA GLN A 40 -3.72 -9.98 13.02
C GLN A 40 -2.67 -9.52 14.04
N ASP A 41 -1.39 -9.83 13.81
CA ASP A 41 -0.28 -9.31 14.58
C ASP A 41 0.11 -7.91 14.07
N ILE A 42 0.06 -6.91 14.97
CA ILE A 42 0.34 -5.50 14.62
C ILE A 42 1.78 -5.34 14.11
N ALA A 43 2.75 -6.01 14.71
CA ALA A 43 4.14 -5.90 14.29
C ALA A 43 4.36 -6.53 12.91
N ALA A 44 3.73 -7.66 12.61
CA ALA A 44 3.77 -8.26 11.29
C ALA A 44 3.09 -7.36 10.23
N LYS A 45 1.95 -6.76 10.58
CA LYS A 45 1.23 -5.80 9.74
C LYS A 45 2.10 -4.59 9.40
N GLU A 46 2.73 -3.99 10.40
CA GLU A 46 3.60 -2.82 10.24
C GLU A 46 4.86 -3.16 9.45
N THR A 47 5.47 -4.32 9.72
CA THR A 47 6.64 -4.81 8.97
C THR A 47 6.31 -4.99 7.49
N PHE A 48 5.15 -5.57 7.18
CA PHE A 48 4.72 -5.73 5.79
C PHE A 48 4.49 -4.38 5.11
N MET A 49 3.79 -3.44 5.78
CA MET A 49 3.60 -2.10 5.22
C MET A 49 4.92 -1.36 5.00
N ALA A 50 5.86 -1.44 5.94
CA ALA A 50 7.17 -0.82 5.83
C ALA A 50 7.93 -1.36 4.61
N LEU A 51 7.97 -2.69 4.44
CA LEU A 51 8.61 -3.32 3.29
C LEU A 51 8.01 -2.86 1.96
N MET A 52 6.68 -2.73 1.87
CA MET A 52 6.02 -2.24 0.66
C MET A 52 6.33 -0.76 0.37
N ARG A 53 6.43 0.08 1.41
CA ARG A 53 6.85 1.48 1.26
C ARG A 53 8.28 1.60 0.78
N ASP A 54 9.19 0.80 1.33
CA ASP A 54 10.59 0.79 0.94
C ASP A 54 10.73 0.37 -0.53
N ALA A 55 10.04 -0.71 -0.93
CA ALA A 55 10.04 -1.17 -2.32
C ALA A 55 9.56 -0.09 -3.31
N VAL A 56 8.47 0.61 -3.01
CA VAL A 56 8.00 1.71 -3.85
C VAL A 56 8.98 2.89 -3.84
N SER A 57 9.58 3.19 -2.69
CA SER A 57 10.54 4.28 -2.56
C SER A 57 11.76 4.07 -3.44
N ASP A 58 12.27 2.84 -3.47
CA ASP A 58 13.41 2.47 -4.32
C ASP A 58 13.07 2.57 -5.81
N ILE A 59 11.87 2.13 -6.21
CA ILE A 59 11.40 2.25 -7.61
C ILE A 59 11.28 3.73 -8.00
N VAL A 60 10.57 4.54 -7.20
CA VAL A 60 10.37 5.96 -7.49
C VAL A 60 11.70 6.71 -7.53
N LYS A 61 12.59 6.46 -6.57
CA LYS A 61 13.93 7.07 -6.52
C LYS A 61 14.79 6.63 -7.70
N GLY A 62 14.74 5.36 -8.09
CA GLY A 62 15.46 4.84 -9.26
C GLY A 62 15.04 5.49 -10.58
N HIS A 63 13.76 5.83 -10.74
CA HIS A 63 13.23 6.47 -11.94
C HIS A 63 13.32 8.00 -11.95
N THR A 64 13.19 8.64 -10.78
CA THR A 64 13.05 10.11 -10.70
C THR A 64 14.26 10.80 -10.06
N GLY A 65 15.14 10.06 -9.37
CA GLY A 65 16.21 10.60 -8.54
C GLY A 65 15.72 11.20 -7.21
N ILE A 66 14.41 11.21 -6.94
CA ILE A 66 13.78 11.84 -5.78
C ILE A 66 13.19 10.76 -4.87
N ALA A 67 13.45 10.85 -3.56
CA ALA A 67 12.80 9.99 -2.58
C ALA A 67 11.34 10.45 -2.36
N PRO A 68 10.34 9.55 -2.41
CA PRO A 68 8.97 9.93 -2.11
C PRO A 68 8.79 10.22 -0.62
N GLU A 69 7.99 11.22 -0.30
CA GLU A 69 7.52 11.46 1.07
C GLU A 69 6.29 10.62 1.34
N TRP A 70 6.32 9.86 2.43
CA TRP A 70 5.16 9.13 2.91
C TRP A 70 4.48 9.93 4.02
N PRO A 71 3.13 10.08 3.99
CA PRO A 71 2.40 10.57 5.14
C PRO A 71 2.52 9.57 6.31
N ASP A 72 1.95 9.93 7.47
CA ASP A 72 1.97 9.18 8.74
C ASP A 72 2.16 7.65 8.58
N PRO A 73 3.04 7.02 9.38
CA PRO A 73 3.35 5.61 9.24
C PRO A 73 2.15 4.66 9.38
N HIS A 74 1.02 5.11 9.93
CA HIS A 74 -0.21 4.33 10.00
C HIS A 74 -1.10 4.43 8.74
N GLY A 75 -0.72 5.28 7.78
CA GLY A 75 -1.47 5.55 6.55
C GLY A 75 -2.74 6.38 6.79
N THR A 76 -3.35 6.82 5.71
CA THR A 76 -4.70 7.41 5.76
C THR A 76 -5.74 6.33 5.49
N PRO A 77 -6.92 6.39 6.14
CA PRO A 77 -8.02 5.50 5.80
C PRO A 77 -8.34 5.61 4.30
N ALA A 78 -8.59 4.47 3.65
CA ALA A 78 -9.04 4.47 2.25
C ALA A 78 -10.29 5.37 2.10
N PRO A 79 -10.46 6.07 0.97
CA PRO A 79 -11.69 6.80 0.66
C PRO A 79 -12.92 5.92 0.83
N GLU A 80 -14.04 6.47 1.28
CA GLU A 80 -15.24 5.69 1.61
C GLU A 80 -15.73 4.81 0.45
N HIS A 81 -15.62 5.28 -0.78
CA HIS A 81 -16.00 4.55 -1.99
C HIS A 81 -15.11 3.33 -2.29
N GLU A 82 -13.93 3.22 -1.67
CA GLU A 82 -13.01 2.07 -1.83
C GLU A 82 -13.16 1.02 -0.73
N ARG A 83 -13.87 1.34 0.37
CA ARG A 83 -14.08 0.42 1.50
C ARG A 83 -15.10 -0.68 1.22
N ALA A 84 -15.76 -0.64 0.07
CA ALA A 84 -16.86 -1.54 -0.31
C ALA A 84 -16.42 -2.92 -0.84
N GLY A 85 -15.13 -3.28 -0.77
CA GLY A 85 -14.62 -4.59 -1.20
C GLY A 85 -14.86 -5.69 -0.17
N ARG A 86 -16.08 -6.24 -0.11
CA ARG A 86 -16.34 -7.58 0.44
C ARG A 86 -17.18 -8.36 -0.56
N THR A 87 -16.51 -9.13 -1.40
CA THR A 87 -17.05 -10.29 -2.12
C THR A 87 -16.02 -11.38 -2.07
#